data_AF-A0A2Z6UUD9-F1
#
_entry.id   AF-A0A2Z6UUD9-F1
#
_cell.length_a   1.000
_cell.length_b   1.000
_cell.length_c   1.000
_cell.angle_alpha   90.00
_cell.angle_beta   90.00
_cell.angle_gamma   90.00
#
_symmetry.space_group_name_H-M   'P 1'
#
loop_
_entity.id
_entity.type
_entity.pdbx_description
1 polymer ?
#
loop_
_entity_poly.entity_id
_entity_poly.type
_entity_poly.pdbx_seq_one_letter_code
_entity_poly.pdbx_strand_id
1 'polypeptide(L)'
;MSFHQLGVAAFFQDNSALLDLVNSQVLAKPLICLGDGHDGIWNLFCEIGEKQERIEILDWCHLIENLYKVGGSFQRIEEVKCFLEEGGRGRRYLLL
;
A
#
# COMPACT_ATOMS: atom_id res chain seq x y z
N MET A 1 -9.12 3.22 20.68
CA MET A 1 -7.66 3.47 20.69
C MET A 1 -7.43 4.74 19.88
N SER A 2 -6.92 5.79 20.49
CA SER A 2 -6.54 7.03 19.79
C SER A 2 -5.11 6.88 19.29
N PHE A 3 -4.89 6.98 17.99
CA PHE A 3 -3.55 6.94 17.39
C PHE A 3 -2.75 8.23 17.64
N HIS A 4 -3.32 9.24 18.32
CA HIS A 4 -2.69 10.55 18.55
C HIS A 4 -1.44 10.53 19.46
N GLN A 5 -1.05 9.38 20.01
CA GLN A 5 0.20 9.20 20.76
C GLN A 5 1.32 8.55 19.93
N LEU A 6 1.02 8.08 18.71
CA LEU A 6 2.00 7.67 17.71
C LEU A 6 2.19 8.86 16.77
N GLY A 7 3.42 9.37 16.67
CA GLY A 7 3.71 10.58 15.88
C GLY A 7 3.17 10.47 14.46
N VAL A 8 2.30 11.40 14.07
CA VAL A 8 1.83 11.52 12.68
C VAL A 8 2.77 12.50 11.99
N ALA A 9 3.51 12.03 11.00
CA ALA A 9 4.36 12.86 10.15
C ALA A 9 3.90 12.75 8.69
N ALA A 10 3.88 13.87 8.00
CA ALA A 10 3.58 13.95 6.58
C ALA A 10 4.75 14.63 5.87
N PHE A 11 5.16 14.06 4.75
CA PHE A 11 6.28 14.54 3.95
C PHE A 11 5.79 14.80 2.53
N PHE A 12 6.10 15.97 1.98
CA PHE A 12 5.73 16.31 0.61
C PHE A 12 6.99 16.42 -0.24
N GLN A 13 7.13 15.52 -1.22
CA GLN A 13 8.29 15.43 -2.13
C GLN A 13 9.66 15.23 -1.44
N ASP A 14 9.69 14.90 -0.16
CA ASP A 14 10.90 14.63 0.61
C ASP A 14 10.94 13.16 1.06
N ASN A 15 11.23 12.29 0.10
CA ASN A 15 11.30 10.85 0.35
C ASN A 15 12.45 10.50 1.29
N SER A 16 13.57 11.23 1.24
CA SER A 16 14.74 10.97 2.08
C SER A 16 14.41 11.19 3.56
N ALA A 17 13.83 12.34 3.91
CA ALA A 17 13.47 12.62 5.30
C ALA A 17 12.39 11.65 5.84
N LEU A 18 11.45 11.23 4.98
CA LEU A 18 10.46 10.20 5.32
C LEU A 18 11.15 8.86 5.65
N LEU A 19 12.05 8.40 4.78
CA LEU A 19 12.77 7.13 4.96
C LEU A 19 13.66 7.16 6.19
N ASP A 20 14.39 8.26 6.41
CA ASP A 20 15.23 8.46 7.59
C ASP A 20 14.39 8.40 8.87
N LEU A 21 13.24 9.09 8.89
CA LEU A 21 12.35 9.04 10.05
C LEU A 21 11.84 7.62 10.31
N VAL A 22 11.29 6.95 9.29
CA VAL A 22 10.69 5.61 9.45
C VAL A 22 11.72 4.58 9.88
N ASN A 23 12.89 4.55 9.25
CA ASN A 23 13.94 3.57 9.55
C ASN A 23 14.65 3.84 10.90
N SER A 24 14.53 5.05 11.47
CA SER A 24 15.02 5.34 12.82
C SER A 24 14.13 4.74 13.93
N GLN A 25 12.92 4.29 13.61
CA GLN A 25 11.98 3.73 14.58
C GLN A 25 12.28 2.25 14.88
N VAL A 26 11.81 1.76 16.02
CA VAL A 26 11.74 0.31 16.28
C VAL A 26 10.59 -0.28 15.48
N LEU A 27 10.90 -0.93 14.36
CA LEU A 27 9.91 -1.51 13.45
C LEU A 27 9.38 -2.86 13.97
N ALA A 28 8.08 -3.10 13.75
CA ALA A 28 7.46 -4.39 14.04
C ALA A 28 7.99 -5.49 13.10
N LYS A 29 7.93 -6.75 13.56
CA LYS A 29 8.37 -7.92 12.81
C LYS A 29 7.26 -8.99 12.84
N PRO A 30 6.50 -9.19 11.74
CA PRO A 30 6.65 -8.52 10.45
C PRO A 30 6.14 -7.07 10.46
N LEU A 31 6.75 -6.23 9.62
CA LEU A 31 6.28 -4.91 9.25
C LEU A 31 5.21 -5.04 8.17
N ILE A 32 4.02 -4.48 8.40
CA ILE A 32 2.94 -4.45 7.42
C ILE A 32 2.99 -3.12 6.67
N CYS A 33 3.12 -3.18 5.35
CA CYS A 33 3.13 -2.03 4.46
C CYS A 33 1.91 -2.10 3.54
N LEU A 34 0.92 -1.24 3.79
CA LEU A 34 -0.29 -1.12 2.98
C LEU A 34 -0.10 0.00 1.95
N GLY A 35 -0.10 -0.34 0.66
CA GLY A 35 0.17 0.61 -0.44
C GLY A 35 -0.96 0.70 -1.45
N ASP A 36 -1.04 1.82 -2.14
CA ASP A 36 -2.15 2.18 -3.03
C ASP A 36 -2.02 1.66 -4.48
N GLY A 37 -0.90 0.98 -4.78
CA GLY A 37 -0.60 0.45 -6.10
C GLY A 37 0.35 1.29 -6.94
N HIS A 38 0.67 2.53 -6.55
CA HIS A 38 1.60 3.37 -7.31
C HIS A 38 3.06 2.94 -7.09
N ASP A 39 3.86 2.96 -8.17
CA ASP A 39 5.29 2.61 -8.13
C ASP A 39 6.07 3.43 -7.09
N GLY A 40 5.71 4.69 -6.88
CA GLY A 40 6.33 5.54 -5.86
C GLY A 40 6.22 4.97 -4.45
N ILE A 41 5.06 4.39 -4.09
CA ILE A 41 4.84 3.76 -2.78
C ILE A 41 5.64 2.46 -2.67
N TRP A 42 5.68 1.64 -3.72
CA TRP A 42 6.45 0.40 -3.71
C TRP A 42 7.97 0.64 -3.64
N ASN A 43 8.45 1.68 -4.30
CA ASN A 43 9.85 2.10 -4.22
C ASN A 43 10.22 2.52 -2.80
N LEU A 44 9.33 3.21 -2.07
CA LEU A 44 9.56 3.55 -0.67
C LEU A 44 9.60 2.29 0.20
N PHE A 45 8.67 1.35 0.03
CA PHE A 45 8.67 0.11 0.82
C PHE A 45 9.94 -0.73 0.64
N CYS A 46 10.54 -0.71 -0.55
CA CYS A 46 11.82 -1.39 -0.80
C CYS A 46 12.96 -0.89 0.11
N GLU A 47 12.91 0.38 0.52
CA GLU A 47 13.92 1.06 1.34
C GLU A 47 13.56 1.05 2.84
N ILE A 48 12.44 0.42 3.24
CA ILE A 48 11.99 0.35 4.63
C ILE A 48 12.19 -1.05 5.21
N GLY A 49 12.95 -1.12 6.29
CA GLY A 49 13.23 -2.37 7.02
C GLY A 49 13.84 -3.47 6.14
N GLU A 50 13.88 -4.69 6.66
CA GLU A 50 14.38 -5.84 5.90
C GLU A 50 13.27 -6.49 5.07
N LYS A 51 13.57 -6.88 3.83
CA LYS A 51 12.59 -7.47 2.90
C LYS A 51 11.92 -8.72 3.47
N GLN A 52 12.67 -9.58 4.15
CA GLN A 52 12.14 -10.82 4.77
C GLN A 52 11.21 -10.56 5.97
N GLU A 53 11.29 -9.37 6.56
CA GLU A 53 10.46 -8.97 7.69
C GLU A 53 9.28 -8.12 7.25
N ARG A 54 9.08 -7.90 5.95
CA ARG A 54 8.04 -7.02 5.43
C ARG A 54 6.95 -7.80 4.69
N ILE A 55 5.70 -7.43 4.96
CA ILE A 55 4.53 -7.90 4.22
C ILE A 55 3.93 -6.69 3.50
N GLU A 56 4.01 -6.70 2.18
CA GLU A 56 3.46 -5.67 1.30
C GLU A 56 2.04 -6.08 0.87
N ILE A 57 1.05 -5.26 1.21
CA ILE A 57 -0.36 -5.47 0.93
C ILE A 57 -0.85 -4.34 0.03
N LEU A 58 -1.60 -4.70 -1.01
CA LEU A 58 -2.24 -3.76 -1.91
C LEU A 58 -3.61 -3.35 -1.33
N ASP A 59 -3.83 -2.05 -1.19
CA ASP A 59 -5.08 -1.50 -0.68
C ASP A 59 -6.22 -1.68 -1.69
N TRP A 60 -7.07 -2.65 -1.40
CA TRP A 60 -8.25 -2.97 -2.19
C TRP A 60 -9.19 -1.77 -2.33
N CYS A 61 -9.47 -1.08 -1.23
CA CYS A 61 -10.44 0.01 -1.20
C CYS A 61 -9.97 1.15 -2.10
N HIS A 62 -8.68 1.48 -2.06
CA HIS A 62 -8.10 2.49 -2.92
C HIS A 62 -8.17 2.11 -4.42
N LEU A 63 -7.93 0.84 -4.74
CA LEU A 63 -8.07 0.35 -6.12
C LEU A 63 -9.50 0.44 -6.63
N ILE A 64 -10.47 0.01 -5.82
CA ILE A 64 -11.89 0.08 -6.19
C ILE A 64 -12.35 1.52 -6.35
N GLU A 65 -11.95 2.42 -5.47
CA GLU A 65 -12.24 3.85 -5.60
C GLU A 65 -11.69 4.41 -6.92
N ASN A 66 -10.43 4.08 -7.25
CA ASN A 66 -9.81 4.52 -8.51
C ASN A 66 -10.47 3.90 -9.74
N LEU A 67 -10.90 2.64 -9.69
CA LEU A 67 -11.63 1.98 -10.76
C LEU A 67 -12.94 2.73 -11.07
N TYR A 68 -13.69 3.13 -10.05
CA TYR A 68 -14.92 3.91 -10.25
C TYR A 68 -14.65 5.34 -10.73
N LYS A 69 -13.53 5.96 -10.32
CA LYS A 69 -13.14 7.29 -10.82
C LYS A 69 -12.79 7.30 -12.31
N VAL A 70 -12.05 6.27 -12.77
CA VAL A 70 -11.73 6.10 -14.20
C VAL A 70 -13.01 5.88 -15.01
N GLY A 71 -13.98 5.16 -14.44
CA GLY A 71 -15.26 4.89 -15.07
C GLY A 71 -15.18 3.87 -16.20
N GLY A 72 -16.19 3.85 -17.05
CA GLY A 72 -16.36 2.86 -18.13
C GLY A 72 -17.71 2.19 -18.08
N SER A 73 -17.90 1.12 -18.86
CA SER A 73 -19.11 0.32 -18.75
C SER A 73 -19.12 -0.44 -17.42
N PHE A 74 -20.31 -0.65 -16.85
CA PHE A 74 -20.47 -1.50 -15.66
C PHE A 74 -19.87 -2.89 -15.86
N GLN A 75 -20.00 -3.45 -17.08
CA GLN A 75 -19.39 -4.73 -17.41
C GLN A 75 -17.87 -4.72 -17.25
N ARG A 76 -17.17 -3.68 -17.72
CA ARG A 76 -15.71 -3.55 -17.55
C ARG A 76 -15.32 -3.42 -16.08
N ILE A 77 -16.09 -2.66 -15.30
CA ILE A 77 -15.84 -2.49 -13.87
C ILE A 77 -15.97 -3.84 -13.14
N GLU A 78 -17.02 -4.61 -13.42
CA GLU A 78 -17.24 -5.94 -12.83
C GLU A 78 -16.17 -6.96 -13.25
N GLU A 79 -15.75 -6.94 -14.52
CA GLU A 79 -14.65 -7.79 -14.98
C GLU A 79 -13.36 -7.49 -14.21
N VAL A 80 -12.99 -6.21 -14.04
CA VAL A 80 -11.80 -5.82 -13.30
C VAL A 80 -11.91 -6.17 -11.82
N LYS A 81 -13.07 -5.98 -11.18
CA LYS A 81 -13.29 -6.43 -9.79
C LYS A 81 -13.08 -7.91 -9.64
N CYS A 82 -13.67 -8.73 -10.50
CA CYS A 82 -13.50 -10.18 -10.49
C CYS A 82 -12.01 -10.56 -10.60
N PHE A 83 -11.26 -9.92 -11.51
CA PHE A 83 -9.82 -10.14 -11.63
C PHE A 83 -9.03 -9.76 -10.37
N LEU A 84 -9.41 -8.67 -9.71
CA LEU A 84 -8.74 -8.22 -8.50
C LEU A 84 -9.09 -9.13 -7.30
N GLU A 85 -10.34 -9.60 -7.19
CA GLU A 85 -10.80 -10.57 -6.16
C GLU A 85 -10.11 -11.93 -6.29
N GLU A 86 -9.88 -12.40 -7.51
CA GLU A 86 -9.13 -13.64 -7.80
C GLU A 86 -7.61 -13.51 -7.56
N GLY A 87 -7.12 -12.34 -7.16
CA GLY A 87 -5.68 -12.11 -6.89
C GLY A 87 -4.82 -12.10 -8.15
N GLY A 88 -5.42 -11.77 -9.31
CA GLY A 88 -4.77 -11.46 -10.58
C GLY A 88 -3.47 -12.21 -10.89
N ARG A 89 -3.51 -13.53 -11.14
CA ARG A 89 -2.47 -14.43 -11.73
C ARG A 89 -0.96 -14.17 -11.47
N GLY A 90 -0.60 -13.39 -10.45
CA GLY A 90 0.71 -12.77 -10.39
C GLY A 90 1.00 -12.13 -9.04
N ARG A 91 0.73 -12.88 -7.96
CA ARG A 91 1.26 -12.68 -6.60
C ARG A 91 1.39 -11.22 -6.14
N ARG A 92 0.42 -10.77 -5.36
CA ARG A 92 0.65 -10.06 -4.09
C ARG A 92 -0.65 -10.11 -3.31
N TYR A 93 -0.57 -10.49 -2.05
CA TYR A 93 -1.71 -10.89 -1.23
C TYR A 93 -2.74 -9.77 -1.16
N LEU A 94 -3.94 -10.03 -1.65
CA LEU A 94 -5.13 -9.25 -1.33
C LEU A 94 -5.52 -9.65 0.09
N LEU A 95 -5.35 -8.76 1.06
CA LEU A 95 -5.76 -9.01 2.44
C LEU A 95 -6.70 -7.90 2.88
N LEU A 96 -7.99 -8.28 2.90
CA LEU A 96 -9.22 -7.60 3.33
C LEU A 96 -9.79 -6.54 2.39
#